data_AF-A0A5E6RFB1-F1
#
_entry.id   AF-A0A5E6RFB1-F1
#
_cell.length_a   1.000
_cell.length_b   1.000
_cell.length_c   1.000
_cell.angle_alpha   90.00
_cell.angle_beta   90.00
_cell.angle_gamma   90.00
#
_symmetry.space_group_name_H-M   'P 1'
#
loop_
_entity.id
_entity.type
_entity.pdbx_description
1 polymer ?
#
loop_
_entity_poly.entity_id
_entity_poly.type
_entity_poly.pdbx_seq_one_letter_code
_entity_poly.pdbx_strand_id
1 'polypeptide(L)' 'MSMRQVSLLGRMLAEQVKQTELLQQIAKNQVVLIQALADEQDVDVDEIPMTYLSGAPVHGGR' A
#
# COMPACT_ATOMS: atom_id res chain seq x y z
N MET A 1 12.15 -4.60 38.80
CA MET A 1 11.01 -4.34 37.89
C MET A 1 9.74 -4.31 38.73
N SER A 2 8.94 -3.24 38.65
CA SER A 2 7.67 -3.13 39.39
C SER A 2 6.54 -3.84 38.64
N MET A 3 5.61 -4.49 39.36
CA MET A 3 4.43 -5.16 38.77
C MET A 3 3.59 -4.21 37.89
N ARG A 4 3.59 -2.91 38.19
CA ARG A 4 2.96 -1.87 37.37
C ARG A 4 3.66 -1.68 36.02
N GLN A 5 4.99 -1.75 36.00
CA GLN A 5 5.79 -1.67 34.77
C GLN A 5 5.53 -2.88 33.88
N VAL A 6 5.47 -4.09 34.46
CA VAL A 6 5.16 -5.33 33.72
C VAL A 6 3.75 -5.27 33.10
N SER A 7 2.75 -4.80 33.85
CA SER A 7 1.39 -4.58 33.33
C SER A 7 1.36 -3.58 32.17
N LEU A 8 2.10 -2.47 32.27
CA LEU A 8 2.13 -1.45 31.23
C LEU A 8 2.78 -1.98 29.94
N LEU A 9 3.91 -2.68 30.08
CA LEU A 9 4.61 -3.30 28.95
C LEU A 9 3.74 -4.36 28.27
N GLY A 10 3.00 -5.17 29.03
CA GLY A 10 2.06 -6.13 28.46
C GLY A 10 0.95 -5.47 27.62
N ARG A 11 0.41 -4.34 28.08
CA ARG A 11 -0.60 -3.57 27.32
C ARG A 11 -0.01 -2.94 26.06
N MET A 12 1.19 -2.37 26.16
CA MET A 12 1.89 -1.80 24.99
C MET A 12 2.17 -2.86 23.94
N LEU A 13 2.64 -4.05 24.36
CA LEU A 13 2.88 -5.16 23.44
C LEU A 13 1.59 -5.63 22.77
N ALA A 14 0.49 -5.76 23.52
CA ALA A 14 -0.81 -6.15 22.95
C ALA A 14 -1.30 -5.12 21.91
N GLU A 15 -1.09 -3.83 22.17
CA GLU A 15 -1.46 -2.78 21.22
C GLU A 15 -0.57 -2.77 19.98
N GLN A 16 0.73 -3.00 20.16
CA GLN A 16 1.68 -3.12 19.04
C GLN A 16 1.35 -4.31 18.13
N VAL A 17 0.94 -5.44 18.70
CA VAL A 17 0.48 -6.61 17.93
C VAL A 17 -0.75 -6.24 17.10
N LYS A 18 -1.77 -5.62 17.70
CA LYS A 18 -2.97 -5.17 16.98
C LYS A 18 -2.65 -4.20 15.84
N GLN A 19 -1.77 -3.23 16.09
CA GLN A 19 -1.34 -2.28 15.06
C GLN A 19 -0.61 -2.99 13.90
N THR A 20 0.22 -3.97 14.22
CA THR A 20 0.93 -4.76 13.21
C THR A 20 -0.04 -5.59 12.36
N GLU A 21 -1.03 -6.22 12.99
CA GLU A 21 -2.08 -6.97 12.29
C GLU A 21 -2.90 -6.06 11.37
N LEU A 22 -3.25 -4.86 11.82
CA LEU A 22 -3.97 -3.88 11.01
C LEU A 22 -3.15 -3.45 9.79
N LEU A 23 -1.84 -3.20 9.95
CA LEU A 23 -0.96 -2.86 8.84
C LEU A 23 -0.87 -4.01 7.82
N GLN A 24 -0.81 -5.25 8.28
CA GLN A 24 -0.82 -6.42 7.39
C GLN A 24 -2.13 -6.54 6.60
N GLN A 25 -3.27 -6.23 7.23
CA GLN A 25 -4.57 -6.21 6.54
C GLN A 25 -4.64 -5.10 5.50
N ILE A 26 -4.16 -3.89 5.82
CA ILE A 26 -4.09 -2.77 4.88
C ILE A 26 -3.23 -3.14 3.67
N ALA A 27 -2.05 -3.72 3.89
CA ALA A 27 -1.17 -4.14 2.80
C ALA A 27 -1.84 -5.16 1.87
N LYS A 28 -2.56 -6.14 2.43
CA LYS A 28 -3.33 -7.11 1.63
C LYS A 28 -4.42 -6.42 0.80
N ASN A 29 -5.15 -5.51 1.41
CA ASN A 29 -6.23 -4.78 0.73
C ASN A 29 -5.69 -3.86 -0.38
N GLN A 30 -4.52 -3.24 -0.19
CA GLN A 30 -3.87 -2.42 -1.21
C GLN A 30 -3.52 -3.25 -2.45
N VAL A 31 -3.05 -4.49 -2.29
CA VAL A 31 -2.78 -5.38 -3.43
C VAL A 31 -4.06 -5.69 -4.21
N VAL A 32 -5.15 -6.03 -3.51
CA VAL A 32 -6.44 -6.31 -4.14
C VAL A 32 -6.98 -5.09 -4.87
N LEU A 33 -6.86 -3.90 -4.28
CA LEU A 33 -7.27 -2.65 -4.92
C LEU A 33 -6.46 -2.35 -6.18
N ILE A 34 -5.14 -2.52 -6.15
CA ILE A 34 -4.28 -2.33 -7.33
C ILE A 34 -4.68 -3.29 -8.45
N GLN A 35 -4.96 -4.55 -8.11
CA GLN A 35 -5.39 -5.56 -9.08
C GLN A 35 -6.73 -5.19 -9.71
N ALA A 36 -7.72 -4.84 -8.90
CA ALA A 36 -9.02 -4.40 -9.40
C ALA A 36 -8.90 -3.18 -10.33
N LEU A 37 -8.09 -2.18 -9.95
CA LEU A 37 -7.84 -1.00 -10.78
C LEU A 37 -7.06 -1.32 -12.06
N ALA A 38 -6.22 -2.35 -12.08
CA ALA A 38 -5.52 -2.79 -13.28
C ALA A 38 -6.46 -3.56 -14.22
N ASP A 39 -7.33 -4.41 -13.67
CA ASP A 39 -8.32 -5.17 -14.44
C ASP A 39 -9.39 -4.28 -15.09
N GLU A 40 -9.72 -3.14 -14.46
CA GLU A 40 -10.64 -2.13 -15.01
C GLU A 40 -10.02 -1.25 -16.11
N GLN A 41 -8.70 -1.25 -16.24
CA GLN A 41 -7.99 -0.46 -17.25
C GLN A 41 -7.79 -1.31 -18.51
N ASP A 42 -8.67 -1.12 -19.49
CA ASP A 42 -8.58 -1.72 -20.84
C ASP A 42 -7.49 -0.99 -21.67
N VAL A 43 -6.25 -0.98 -21.15
CA VAL A 43 -5.10 -0.32 -21.80
C VAL A 43 -4.56 -1.24 -22.88
N ASP A 44 -4.48 -0.74 -24.10
CA ASP A 44 -3.75 -1.41 -25.16
C ASP A 44 -2.25 -1.42 -24.80
N VAL A 45 -1.73 -2.60 -24.49
CA VAL A 45 -0.35 -2.79 -24.00
C VAL A 45 0.68 -2.42 -25.08
N ASP A 46 0.25 -2.32 -26.33
CA ASP A 46 1.07 -1.91 -27.47
C ASP A 46 1.03 -0.38 -27.74
N GLU A 47 0.19 0.38 -27.01
CA GLU A 47 0.13 1.84 -27.16
C GLU A 47 1.34 2.51 -26.49
N ILE A 48 2.14 3.22 -27.28
CA ILE A 48 3.33 3.91 -26.79
C ILE A 48 2.88 5.10 -25.92
N PRO A 49 3.29 5.18 -24.63
CA PRO A 49 2.90 6.29 -23.77
C PRO A 49 3.46 7.62 -24.29
N MET A 50 2.58 8.56 -24.63
CA MET A 50 2.97 9.87 -25.17
C MET A 50 3.17 10.93 -24.08
N THR A 51 2.71 10.64 -22.87
CA THR A 51 2.82 11.52 -21.70
C THR A 51 3.31 10.76 -20.49
N TYR A 52 4.11 11.41 -19.65
CA TYR A 52 4.46 10.92 -18.32
C TYR A 52 3.25 11.02 -17.38
N LEU A 53 3.32 10.35 -16.22
CA LEU A 53 2.34 10.50 -15.12
C LEU A 53 2.14 11.96 -14.67
N SER A 54 3.14 12.82 -14.85
CA SER A 54 3.04 14.26 -14.57
C SER A 54 2.26 15.06 -15.62
N GLY A 55 1.87 14.43 -16.73
CA GLY A 55 1.27 15.06 -17.91
C GLY A 55 2.29 15.70 -18.86
N ALA A 56 3.59 15.73 -18.51
CA ALA A 56 4.62 16.22 -19.42
C ALA A 56 4.78 15.27 -20.63
N PRO A 57 5.07 15.78 -21.84
CA PRO A 57 5.24 14.94 -23.02
C PRO A 57 6.50 14.08 -22.92
N VAL A 58 6.41 12.82 -23.37
CA VAL A 58 7.57 11.94 -23.52
C VAL A 58 8.42 12.45 -24.69
N HIS A 59 9.71 12.67 -24.43
CA HIS A 59 10.60 13.24 -25.44
C HIS A 59 10.93 12.17 -26.47
N GLY A 60 10.51 12.36 -27.72
CA GLY A 60 10.76 11.43 -28.82
C GLY A 60 9.61 10.48 -29.17
N GLY A 61 8.43 10.62 -28.55
CA GLY A 61 7.19 9.99 -29.06
C GLY A 61 6.81 10.66 -30.38
N ARG A 62 6.66 9.87 -31.45
CA ARG A 62 6.21 10.35 -32.77
C ARG A 62 4.70 10.36 -32.86
#